data_AF-V5SHV3-F1
#
_entry.id   AF-V5SHV3-F1
#
_cell.length_a   1.000
_cell.length_b   1.000
_cell.length_c   1.000
_cell.angle_alpha   90.00
_cell.angle_beta   90.00
_cell.angle_gamma   90.00
#
_symmetry.space_group_name_H-M   'P 1'
#
loop_
_entity.id
_entity.type
_entity.pdbx_description
1 polymer ?
#
loop_
_entity_poly.entity_id
_entity_poly.type
_entity_poly.pdbx_seq_one_letter_code
_entity_poly.pdbx_strand_id
1 'polypeptide(L)'
;MCKLFSFPVWLVLSLIWTGLVAYYGFMNAPYVPLDISANDPGTIEALNAATLRHALFFGALAAVPPLIALLFGRLVCRSRSRT
;
A
#
# COMPACT_ATOMS: atom_id res chain seq x y z
N MET A 1 22.18 19.01 -3.93
CA MET A 1 21.46 18.11 -4.86
C MET A 1 21.89 16.68 -4.59
N CYS A 2 21.05 15.91 -3.90
CA CYS A 2 21.27 14.49 -3.65
C CYS A 2 21.12 13.73 -4.97
N LYS A 3 22.21 13.57 -5.73
CA LYS A 3 22.22 12.89 -7.05
C LYS A 3 21.64 11.45 -7.01
N LEU A 4 21.60 10.80 -5.84
CA LEU A 4 20.97 9.49 -5.66
C LEU A 4 19.43 9.54 -5.63
N PHE A 5 18.84 10.69 -5.30
CA PHE A 5 17.39 10.82 -5.12
C PHE A 5 16.79 11.48 -6.37
N SER A 6 16.82 10.75 -7.47
CA SER A 6 16.10 11.18 -8.67
C SER A 6 14.61 10.97 -8.44
N PHE A 7 13.91 12.06 -8.06
CA PHE A 7 12.46 12.09 -7.85
C PHE A 7 11.68 11.34 -8.95
N PRO A 8 11.93 11.53 -10.26
CA PRO A 8 11.18 10.83 -11.30
C PRO A 8 11.39 9.30 -11.25
N VAL A 9 12.59 8.83 -10.93
CA VAL A 9 12.87 7.38 -10.80
C VAL A 9 12.11 6.79 -9.61
N TRP A 10 12.11 7.50 -8.47
CA TRP A 10 11.36 7.09 -7.28
C TRP A 10 9.85 7.10 -7.49
N LEU A 11 9.34 8.07 -8.25
CA LEU A 11 7.93 8.15 -8.61
C LEU A 11 7.51 6.96 -9.48
N VAL A 12 8.30 6.62 -10.50
CA VAL A 12 8.03 5.46 -11.37
C VAL A 12 8.08 4.15 -10.59
N LEU A 13 9.11 3.94 -9.76
CA LEU A 13 9.20 2.75 -8.90
C LEU A 13 8.02 2.65 -7.93
N SER A 14 7.59 3.78 -7.36
CA SER A 14 6.42 3.82 -6.47
C SER A 14 5.14 3.46 -7.23
N LEU A 15 4.92 4.00 -8.43
CA LEU A 15 3.76 3.67 -9.26
C LEU A 15 3.71 2.18 -9.63
N ILE A 16 4.84 1.60 -10.04
CA ILE A 16 4.93 0.17 -10.35
C ILE A 16 4.60 -0.66 -9.11
N TRP A 17 5.16 -0.30 -7.95
CA TRP A 17 4.88 -0.98 -6.70
C TRP A 17 3.40 -0.89 -6.31
N THR A 18 2.82 0.30 -6.33
CA THR A 18 1.40 0.50 -6.00
C THR A 18 0.51 -0.28 -6.96
N GLY A 19 0.85 -0.32 -8.25
CA GLY A 19 0.15 -1.13 -9.25
C GLY A 19 0.22 -2.64 -8.95
N LEU A 20 1.40 -3.14 -8.57
CA LEU A 20 1.56 -4.54 -8.16
C LEU A 20 0.75 -4.86 -6.90
N VAL A 21 0.84 -4.03 -5.86
CA VAL A 21 0.09 -4.19 -4.62
C VAL A 21 -1.42 -4.14 -4.88
N ALA A 22 -1.88 -3.24 -5.75
CA ALA A 22 -3.29 -3.16 -6.16
C ALA A 22 -3.74 -4.42 -6.92
N TYR A 23 -2.91 -4.93 -7.84
CA TYR A 23 -3.18 -6.18 -8.55
C TYR A 23 -3.28 -7.37 -7.60
N TYR A 24 -2.30 -7.54 -6.70
CA TYR A 24 -2.34 -8.60 -5.69
C TYR A 24 -3.53 -8.44 -4.73
N GLY A 25 -3.84 -7.21 -4.32
CA GLY A 25 -5.01 -6.92 -3.49
C GLY A 25 -6.32 -7.27 -4.20
N PHE A 26 -6.43 -7.00 -5.49
CA PHE A 26 -7.60 -7.37 -6.30
C PHE A 26 -7.74 -8.89 -6.42
N MET A 27 -6.65 -9.61 -6.71
CA MET A 27 -6.66 -11.07 -6.85
C MET A 27 -7.01 -11.80 -5.54
N ASN A 28 -6.80 -11.17 -4.39
CA ASN A 28 -7.10 -11.72 -3.06
C ASN A 28 -8.31 -11.04 -2.41
N ALA A 29 -9.15 -10.37 -3.18
CA ALA A 29 -10.30 -9.65 -2.65
C ALA A 29 -11.25 -10.59 -1.88
N PRO A 30 -11.68 -10.23 -0.66
CA PRO A 30 -12.69 -10.98 0.07
C PRO A 30 -13.98 -11.09 -0.74
N TYR A 31 -14.53 -12.28 -0.85
CA TYR A 31 -15.79 -12.53 -1.54
C TYR A 31 -16.68 -13.45 -0.71
N VAL A 32 -17.99 -13.40 -0.98
CA VAL A 32 -18.98 -14.28 -0.34
C VAL A 32 -19.06 -15.57 -1.16
N PRO A 33 -18.83 -16.76 -0.56
CA PRO A 33 -18.99 -18.02 -1.26
C PRO A 33 -20.47 -18.25 -1.63
N LEU A 34 -20.73 -18.96 -2.74
CA LEU A 34 -22.08 -19.17 -3.27
C LEU A 34 -23.03 -19.86 -2.27
N ASP A 35 -22.49 -20.59 -1.30
CA ASP A 35 -23.27 -21.36 -0.32
C ASP A 35 -23.80 -20.53 0.87
N ILE A 36 -23.51 -19.22 0.91
CA ILE A 36 -23.93 -18.30 1.99
C ILE A 36 -24.86 -17.22 1.44
N SER A 37 -25.94 -16.93 2.17
CA SER A 37 -26.85 -15.83 1.83
C SER A 37 -26.13 -14.48 1.91
N ALA A 38 -26.11 -13.75 0.79
CA ALA A 38 -25.56 -12.40 0.70
C ALA A 38 -26.38 -11.34 1.46
N ASN A 39 -27.63 -11.65 1.83
CA ASN A 39 -28.55 -10.74 2.51
C ASN A 39 -28.64 -10.98 4.02
N ASP A 40 -27.95 -11.99 4.55
CA ASP A 40 -27.90 -12.22 5.99
C ASP A 40 -27.05 -11.13 6.68
N PRO A 41 -27.55 -10.43 7.73
CA PRO A 41 -26.80 -9.39 8.42
C PRO A 41 -25.42 -9.86 8.92
N GLY A 42 -25.31 -11.10 9.38
CA GLY A 42 -24.05 -11.67 9.85
C GLY A 42 -23.00 -11.79 8.74
N THR A 43 -23.42 -12.18 7.53
CA THR A 43 -22.54 -12.24 6.36
C THR A 43 -22.05 -10.86 5.93
N ILE A 44 -22.93 -9.85 5.96
CA ILE A 44 -22.58 -8.48 5.59
C ILE A 44 -21.54 -7.91 6.57
N GLU A 45 -21.74 -8.10 7.87
CA GLU A 45 -20.77 -7.66 8.89
C GLU A 45 -19.42 -8.36 8.74
N ALA A 46 -19.43 -9.67 8.52
CA ALA A 46 -18.20 -10.44 8.30
C ALA A 46 -17.46 -9.98 7.03
N LEU A 47 -18.17 -9.75 5.93
CA LEU A 47 -17.59 -9.27 4.68
C LEU A 47 -17.02 -7.85 4.83
N ASN A 48 -17.73 -6.95 5.53
CA ASN A 48 -17.25 -5.60 5.80
C ASN A 48 -15.99 -5.63 6.67
N ALA A 49 -15.94 -6.47 7.71
CA ALA A 49 -14.77 -6.62 8.55
C ALA A 49 -13.57 -7.20 7.78
N ALA A 50 -13.79 -8.19 6.91
CA ALA A 50 -12.76 -8.77 6.06
C ALA A 50 -12.24 -7.74 5.04
N THR A 51 -13.14 -7.01 4.38
CA THR A 51 -12.79 -5.96 3.40
C THR A 51 -12.00 -4.83 4.05
N LEU A 52 -12.39 -4.41 5.26
CA LEU A 52 -11.66 -3.38 6.00
C LEU A 52 -10.24 -3.83 6.36
N ARG A 53 -10.07 -5.05 6.87
CA ARG A 53 -8.74 -5.61 7.16
C ARG A 53 -7.88 -5.72 5.91
N HIS A 54 -8.48 -6.17 4.81
CA HIS A 54 -7.83 -6.28 3.50
C HIS A 54 -7.35 -4.91 2.99
N ALA A 55 -8.24 -3.92 2.99
CA ALA A 55 -7.93 -2.56 2.57
C ALA A 55 -6.80 -1.94 3.42
N LEU A 56 -6.81 -2.15 4.73
CA LEU A 56 -5.75 -1.68 5.62
C LEU A 56 -4.41 -2.36 5.34
N PHE A 57 -4.41 -3.69 5.15
CA PHE A 57 -3.19 -4.46 4.90
C PHE A 57 -2.52 -4.04 3.58
N PHE A 58 -3.28 -4.05 2.48
CA PHE A 58 -2.76 -3.66 1.17
C PHE A 58 -2.47 -2.16 1.08
N GLY A 59 -3.25 -1.32 1.76
CA GLY A 59 -2.97 0.12 1.88
C GLY A 59 -1.65 0.41 2.61
N ALA A 60 -1.37 -0.31 3.70
CA ALA A 60 -0.10 -0.19 4.42
C ALA A 60 1.08 -0.67 3.58
N LEU A 61 0.92 -1.78 2.85
CA LEU A 61 1.93 -2.30 1.92
C LEU A 61 2.22 -1.32 0.77
N ALA A 62 1.20 -0.66 0.25
CA ALA A 62 1.36 0.36 -0.80
C ALA A 62 2.12 1.60 -0.31
N ALA A 63 2.04 1.91 0.99
CA ALA A 63 2.73 3.06 1.59
C ALA A 63 4.24 2.84 1.83
N VAL A 64 4.76 1.63 1.60
CA VAL A 64 6.17 1.28 1.87
C VAL A 64 7.16 2.12 1.03
N PRO A 65 7.06 2.20 -0.31
CA PRO A 65 7.97 3.03 -1.12
C PRO A 65 7.99 4.52 -0.75
N PRO A 66 6.84 5.23 -0.57
CA PRO A 66 6.88 6.63 -0.19
C PRO A 66 7.45 6.84 1.22
N LEU A 67 7.23 5.92 2.17
CA LEU A 67 7.87 5.95 3.48
C LEU A 67 9.39 5.81 3.39
N ILE A 68 9.87 4.86 2.57
CA ILE A 68 11.31 4.68 2.32
C ILE A 68 11.89 5.94 1.66
N ALA A 69 11.20 6.49 0.66
CA ALA A 69 11.59 7.72 -0.01
C ALA A 69 11.74 8.90 0.99
N LEU A 70 10.77 9.09 1.89
CA LEU A 70 10.82 10.12 2.93
C LEU A 70 11.94 9.88 3.96
N LEU A 71 12.14 8.63 4.41
CA LEU A 71 13.20 8.25 5.35
C LEU A 71 14.60 8.50 4.76
N PHE A 72 14.85 8.06 3.53
CA PHE A 72 16.12 8.29 2.84
C PHE A 72 16.34 9.78 2.56
N GLY A 73 15.31 10.50 2.10
CA GLY A 73 15.38 11.95 1.94
C GLY A 73 15.77 12.66 3.24
N ARG A 74 15.16 12.29 4.36
CA ARG A 74 15.44 12.87 5.68
C ARG A 74 16.85 12.54 6.19
N LEU A 75 17.29 11.29 6.07
CA LEU A 75 18.61 10.86 6.55
C LEU A 75 19.75 11.49 5.73
N VAL A 76 19.63 11.50 4.40
CA VAL A 76 20.68 12.01 3.51
C VAL A 76 20.75 13.55 3.57
N CYS A 77 19.61 14.25 3.61
CA CYS A 77 19.60 15.71 3.74
C CYS A 77 20.08 16.16 5.13
N ARG A 78 19.76 15.42 6.20
CA ARG A 78 20.23 15.74 7.56
C ARG A 78 21.73 15.51 7.73
N SER A 79 22.31 14.49 7.07
CA SER A 79 23.75 14.25 7.09
C SER A 79 24.56 15.36 6.43
N ARG A 80 24.01 16.05 5.43
CA ARG A 80 24.70 17.11 4.68
C ARG A 80 24.64 18.49 5.34
N SER A 81 23.72 18.69 6.27
CA SER A 81 23.57 19.95 7.02
C SER A 81 24.52 20.07 8.22
N ARG A 82 25.28 19.02 8.55
CA ARG A 82 26.21 19.00 9.70
C ARG A 82 27.70 19.18 9.33
N THR A 83 28.01 19.34 8.05
CA THR A 83 29.32 19.70 7.50
C THR A 83 29.21 21.05 6.83
#